data_AF-A0A357PS61-F1
#
_entry.id   AF-A0A357PS61-F1
#
_cell.length_a   1.000
_cell.length_b   1.000
_cell.length_c   1.000
_cell.angle_alpha   90.00
_cell.angle_beta   90.00
_cell.angle_gamma   90.00
#
_symmetry.space_group_name_H-M   'P 1'
#
loop_
_entity.id
_entity.type
_entity.pdbx_description
1 polymer ?
#
loop_
_entity_poly.entity_id
_entity_poly.type
_entity_poly.pdbx_seq_one_letter_code
_entity_poly.pdbx_strand_id
1 'polypeptide(L)' 'MTKGDLFLKLAHADSNGISQWIDTSLFTGEYKSLKLGNGGSWCRRSSPLAKIYNVEFDKSKTPGNSIDRIRLNG' A
#
# COMPACT_ATOMS: atom_id res chain seq x y z
N MET A 1 10.94 12.35 0.92
CA MET A 1 9.70 11.60 1.17
C MET A 1 9.93 10.15 0.78
N THR A 2 9.72 9.20 1.68
CA THR A 2 9.81 7.77 1.37
C THR A 2 8.56 7.29 0.63
N LYS A 3 8.59 6.09 0.04
CA LYS A 3 7.38 5.48 -0.54
C LYS A 3 6.31 5.19 0.53
N GLY A 4 6.72 4.88 1.76
CA GLY A 4 5.80 4.72 2.88
C GLY A 4 5.06 6.02 3.20
N ASP A 5 5.80 7.13 3.33
CA ASP A 5 5.21 8.46 3.56
C ASP A 5 4.24 8.84 2.44
N LEU A 6 4.63 8.56 1.19
CA LEU A 6 3.81 8.85 0.02
C LEU A 6 2.52 8.01 0.00
N PHE A 7 2.59 6.75 0.42
CA PHE A 7 1.40 5.92 0.58
C PHE A 7 0.53 6.40 1.75
N LEU A 8 1.11 6.82 2.88
CA LEU A 8 0.35 7.38 4.01
C LEU A 8 -0.44 8.62 3.60
N LYS A 9 0.16 9.49 2.77
CA LYS A 9 -0.53 10.65 2.18
C LYS A 9 -1.75 10.22 1.35
N LEU A 10 -1.63 9.15 0.56
CA LEU A 10 -2.69 8.63 -0.30
C LEU A 10 -3.77 7.85 0.48
N ALA A 11 -3.36 7.12 1.51
CA ALA A 11 -4.20 6.19 2.24
C ALA A 11 -5.20 6.91 3.15
N HIS A 12 -4.92 8.16 3.54
CA HIS A 12 -5.73 8.94 4.48
C HIS A 12 -6.09 8.13 5.73
N ALA A 13 -5.07 7.48 6.32
CA ALA A 13 -5.26 6.70 7.53
C ALA A 13 -5.73 7.59 8.70
N ASP A 14 -6.58 7.03 9.55
CA ASP A 14 -7.07 7.70 10.74
C ASP A 14 -6.03 7.71 11.88
N SER A 15 -6.42 8.24 13.04
CA SER A 15 -5.55 8.28 14.24
C SER A 15 -5.15 6.90 14.76
N ASN A 16 -5.84 5.84 14.36
CA ASN A 16 -5.52 4.46 14.73
C ASN A 16 -4.66 3.76 13.67
N GLY A 17 -4.22 4.47 12.62
CA GLY A 17 -3.45 3.87 11.53
C GLY A 17 -4.30 2.99 10.61
N ILE A 18 -5.63 3.15 10.62
CA ILE A 18 -6.53 2.38 9.77
C ILE A 18 -6.86 3.22 8.53
N SER A 19 -6.70 2.62 7.35
CA SER A 19 -7.05 3.24 6.07
C SER A 19 -8.16 2.49 5.35
N GLN A 20 -8.81 3.17 4.42
CA GLN A 20 -9.59 2.49 3.38
C GLN A 20 -8.67 1.67 2.45
N TRP A 21 -9.26 0.78 1.67
CA TRP A 21 -8.54 0.07 0.62
C TRP A 21 -8.19 1.01 -0.53
N ILE A 22 -6.91 1.04 -0.89
CA ILE A 22 -6.40 1.84 -2.02
C ILE A 22 -6.09 0.91 -3.19
N ASP A 23 -6.75 1.14 -4.33
CA ASP A 23 -6.50 0.42 -5.56
C ASP A 23 -5.12 0.76 -6.15
N THR A 24 -4.37 -0.25 -6.58
CA THR A 24 -3.04 -0.07 -7.19
C THR A 24 -3.09 0.67 -8.53
N SER A 25 -4.27 0.74 -9.16
CA SER A 25 -4.53 1.57 -10.35
C SER A 25 -4.38 3.07 -10.08
N LEU A 26 -4.53 3.51 -8.82
CA LEU A 26 -4.32 4.90 -8.41
C LEU A 26 -2.84 5.29 -8.38
N PHE A 27 -1.91 4.34 -8.52
CA PHE A 27 -0.46 4.59 -8.53
C PHE A 27 0.00 5.19 -9.86
N THR A 28 -0.49 6.39 -10.15
CA THR A 28 -0.21 7.22 -11.32
C THR A 28 0.19 8.63 -10.87
N GLY A 29 0.67 9.48 -11.77
CA GLY A 29 1.09 10.85 -11.43
C GLY A 29 2.10 10.89 -10.29
N GLU A 30 1.81 11.67 -9.24
CA GLU A 30 2.67 11.79 -8.04
C GLU A 30 2.88 10.44 -7.32
N TYR A 31 1.95 9.50 -7.44
CA TYR A 31 1.99 8.19 -6.79
C TYR A 31 2.61 7.09 -7.68
N LYS A 32 3.12 7.43 -8.87
CA LYS A 32 3.69 6.45 -9.83
C LYS A 32 4.82 5.61 -9.23
N SER A 33 5.58 6.15 -8.28
CA SER A 33 6.67 5.42 -7.60
C SER A 33 6.19 4.31 -6.66
N LEU A 34 4.89 4.28 -6.32
CA LEU A 34 4.26 3.24 -5.49
C LEU A 34 3.97 1.94 -6.26
N LYS A 35 4.03 1.96 -7.61
CA LYS A 35 3.84 0.76 -8.45
C LYS A 35 4.69 -0.40 -7.93
N LEU A 36 4.05 -1.57 -7.82
CA LEU A 36 4.57 -2.68 -7.04
C LEU A 36 5.68 -3.47 -7.75
N GLY A 37 5.77 -3.43 -9.08
CA GLY A 37 6.79 -4.18 -9.84
C GLY A 37 6.90 -5.62 -9.33
N ASN A 38 8.12 -6.06 -8.99
CA ASN A 38 8.38 -7.35 -8.36
C ASN A 38 8.05 -7.36 -6.85
N GLY A 39 6.77 -7.19 -6.50
CA GLY A 39 6.26 -7.52 -5.17
C GLY A 39 6.35 -6.42 -4.10
N GLY A 40 6.43 -5.15 -4.47
CA GLY A 40 6.18 -4.03 -3.55
C GLY A 40 7.19 -3.93 -2.40
N SER A 41 8.47 -3.68 -2.72
CA SER A 41 9.56 -3.66 -1.73
C SER A 41 9.35 -2.71 -0.54
N TRP A 42 8.51 -1.69 -0.70
CA TRP A 42 8.20 -0.68 0.30
C TRP A 42 7.02 -1.05 1.22
N CYS A 43 6.18 -2.01 0.84
CA CYS A 43 4.99 -2.42 1.61
C CYS A 43 5.05 -3.88 2.09
N ARG A 44 6.01 -4.68 1.62
CA ARG A 44 6.21 -6.07 2.08
C ARG A 44 6.47 -6.16 3.58
N ARG A 45 6.30 -7.34 4.17
CA ARG A 45 6.43 -7.61 5.62
C ARG A 45 7.73 -7.11 6.27
N SER A 46 8.85 -7.14 5.55
CA SER A 46 10.14 -6.65 6.06
C SER A 46 10.38 -5.14 5.87
N SER A 47 9.44 -4.44 5.25
CA SER A 47 9.56 -3.01 4.97
C SER A 47 9.44 -2.17 6.26
N PRO A 48 10.01 -0.96 6.27
CA PRO A 48 9.79 -0.02 7.38
C PRO A 48 8.32 0.28 7.64
N LEU A 49 7.49 0.38 6.59
CA LEU A 49 6.05 0.64 6.73
C LEU A 49 5.35 -0.49 7.50
N ALA A 50 5.67 -1.74 7.15
CA ALA A 50 5.08 -2.93 7.79
C ALA A 50 5.59 -3.19 9.23
N LYS A 51 6.60 -2.45 9.70
CA LYS A 51 7.02 -2.47 11.11
C LYS A 51 6.18 -1.54 11.99
N ILE A 52 5.52 -0.56 11.37
CA ILE A 52 4.73 0.45 12.05
C ILE A 52 3.25 0.11 11.93
N TYR A 53 2.81 -0.34 10.74
CA TYR A 53 1.42 -0.65 10.44
C TYR A 53 1.25 -2.10 10.00
N ASN A 54 0.11 -2.69 10.31
CA ASN A 54 -0.38 -3.89 9.68
C ASN A 54 -0.81 -3.58 8.23
N VAL A 55 0.06 -3.89 7.28
CA VAL A 55 -0.19 -3.71 5.85
C VAL A 55 -0.89 -4.94 5.29
N GLU A 56 -2.12 -4.75 4.81
CA GLU A 56 -2.92 -5.82 4.23
C GLU A 56 -3.03 -5.68 2.70
N PHE A 57 -3.17 -6.83 2.05
CA PHE A 57 -3.23 -6.94 0.59
C PHE A 57 -4.49 -7.65 0.16
N ASP A 58 -5.21 -7.06 -0.77
CA ASP A 58 -6.29 -7.72 -1.47
C ASP A 58 -5.81 -8.15 -2.86
N LYS A 59 -6.12 -9.39 -3.22
CA LYS A 59 -5.79 -10.04 -4.50
C LYS A 59 -7.01 -10.68 -5.16
N SER A 60 -8.20 -10.34 -4.69
CA SER A 60 -9.44 -10.99 -5.10
C SER A 60 -10.08 -10.42 -6.37
N LYS A 61 -9.61 -9.27 -6.87
CA LYS A 61 -10.21 -8.61 -8.04
C LYS A 61 -9.64 -9.12 -9.36
N THR A 62 -8.34 -9.39 -9.43
CA THR A 62 -7.69 -9.90 -10.65
C THR A 62 -7.28 -11.37 -10.50
N PRO A 63 -7.50 -12.23 -11.52
CA PRO A 63 -7.02 -13.60 -11.48
C PRO A 63 -5.49 -13.65 -11.33
N GLY A 64 -5.00 -14.46 -10.40
CA GLY A 64 -3.57 -14.67 -10.15
C GLY A 64 -3.09 -14.15 -8.80
N ASN A 65 -1.80 -13.79 -8.72
CA ASN A 65 -1.13 -13.39 -7.47
C ASN A 65 -0.87 -11.89 -7.34
N SER A 66 -1.36 -11.12 -8.30
CA SER A 66 -1.27 -9.67 -8.34
C SER A 66 -1.96 -9.06 -7.11
N ILE A 67 -1.41 -7.96 -6.61
CA ILE A 67 -2.03 -7.17 -5.55
C ILE A 67 -2.93 -6.14 -6.21
N ASP A 68 -4.22 -6.20 -5.90
CA ASP A 68 -5.23 -5.29 -6.41
C ASP A 68 -5.32 -4.04 -5.53
N ARG A 69 -5.34 -4.24 -4.20
CA ARG A 69 -5.49 -3.16 -3.23
C ARG A 69 -4.60 -3.34 -2.02
N ILE A 70 -4.28 -2.21 -1.38
CA ILE A 70 -3.50 -2.15 -0.15
C ILE A 70 -4.26 -1.32 0.88
N ARG A 71 -4.26 -1.73 2.16
CA ARG A 71 -4.72 -0.90 3.27
C ARG A 71 -3.77 -1.01 4.47
N LEU A 72 -3.90 -0.03 5.37
CA LEU A 72 -3.33 -0.06 6.71
C LEU A 72 -4.44 -0.44 7.69
N ASN A 73 -4.13 -1.27 8.68
CA ASN A 73 -5.11 -1.78 9.63
C ASN A 73 -4.52 -1.88 11.06
N GLY A 74 -3.99 -0.75 11.55
CA GLY A 74 -3.33 -0.65 12.85
C GLY A 74 -1.84 -0.87 12.77
#